data_AF-A0A355QFF3-F1
#
_entry.id   AF-A0A355QFF3-F1
#
_cell.length_a   1.000
_cell.length_b   1.000
_cell.length_c   1.000
_cell.angle_alpha   90.00
_cell.angle_beta   90.00
_cell.angle_gamma   90.00
#
_symmetry.space_group_name_H-M   'P 1'
#
loop_
_entity.id
_entity.type
_entity.pdbx_description
1 polymer ?
#
loop_
_entity_poly.entity_id
_entity_poly.type
_entity_poly.pdbx_seq_one_letter_code
_entity_poly.pdbx_strand_id
1 'polypeptide(L)'
;KAMVLFEQILDGEQAVRHGVAWECVDDDELVDRAVDYAAKAAAHPVELVAVTKKTLHDTAGVTESVPAVQMEIPPQAWSMKQPAFVEMVGRLKARIAAGD
;
A
#
# COMPACT_ATOMS: atom_id res chain seq x y z
N LYS A 1 -15.81 8.00 -12.98
CA LYS A 1 -17.22 8.37 -13.34
C LYS A 1 -17.30 8.98 -14.75
N ALA A 2 -16.39 9.88 -15.14
CA ALA A 2 -16.36 10.45 -16.49
C ALA A 2 -16.33 9.39 -17.62
N MET A 3 -15.49 8.35 -17.52
CA MET A 3 -15.39 7.30 -18.54
C MET A 3 -16.73 6.60 -18.86
N VAL A 4 -17.61 6.43 -17.86
CA VAL A 4 -18.93 5.82 -18.05
C VAL A 4 -19.87 6.75 -18.81
N LEU A 5 -19.80 8.06 -18.54
CA LEU A 5 -20.65 9.06 -19.20
C LEU A 5 -20.22 9.34 -20.65
N PHE A 6 -18.94 9.14 -20.97
CA PHE A 6 -18.37 9.42 -22.28
C PHE A 6 -18.01 8.17 -23.07
N GLU A 7 -18.39 6.98 -22.59
CA GLU A 7 -18.13 5.68 -23.23
C GLU A 7 -16.64 5.48 -23.58
N GLN A 8 -15.73 6.00 -22.75
CA GLN A 8 -14.29 5.94 -23.01
C GLN A 8 -13.71 4.61 -22.56
N ILE A 9 -13.02 3.94 -23.49
CA ILE A 9 -12.20 2.75 -23.24
C ILE A 9 -10.74 3.18 -23.20
N LEU A 10 -10.02 2.78 -22.16
CA LEU A 10 -8.60 3.08 -21.98
C LEU A 10 -7.76 1.86 -22.34
N ASP A 11 -6.65 2.08 -23.05
CA ASP A 11 -5.56 1.12 -23.13
C ASP A 11 -4.77 1.06 -21.81
N GLY A 12 -3.82 0.14 -21.71
CA GLY A 12 -3.05 -0.07 -20.48
C GLY A 12 -2.28 1.17 -20.02
N GLU A 13 -1.63 1.88 -20.93
CA GLU A 13 -0.90 3.11 -20.59
C GLU A 13 -1.84 4.23 -20.12
N GLN A 14 -2.97 4.42 -20.79
CA GLN A 14 -4.01 5.36 -20.38
C GLN A 14 -4.53 5.02 -18.98
N ALA A 15 -4.76 3.73 -18.70
CA ALA A 15 -5.25 3.29 -17.41
C ALA A 15 -4.29 3.66 -16.28
N VAL A 16 -2.97 3.56 -16.50
CA VAL A 16 -1.96 4.02 -15.55
C VAL A 16 -1.99 5.53 -15.40
N ARG A 17 -2.00 6.28 -16.52
CA ARG A 17 -2.04 7.76 -16.51
C ARG A 17 -3.25 8.31 -15.75
N HIS A 18 -4.37 7.61 -15.81
CA HIS A 18 -5.62 7.99 -15.13
C HIS A 18 -5.81 7.34 -13.75
N GLY A 19 -4.82 6.59 -13.26
CA GLY A 19 -4.85 5.96 -11.93
C GLY A 19 -5.85 4.80 -11.78
N VAL A 20 -6.28 4.22 -12.89
CA VAL A 20 -7.16 3.03 -12.92
C VAL A 20 -6.34 1.75 -12.77
N ALA A 21 -5.13 1.73 -13.34
CA ALA A 21 -4.14 0.67 -13.17
C ALA A 21 -2.92 1.20 -12.41
N TRP A 22 -2.22 0.32 -11.72
CA TRP A 22 -0.98 0.66 -11.00
C TRP A 22 0.22 0.75 -11.94
N GLU A 23 0.32 -0.17 -12.88
CA GLU A 23 1.42 -0.30 -13.83
C GLU A 23 0.91 -0.98 -15.11
N CYS A 24 1.54 -0.66 -16.25
CA CYS A 24 1.32 -1.31 -17.54
C CYS A 24 2.66 -1.88 -17.99
N VAL A 25 2.67 -3.16 -18.36
CA VAL A 25 3.85 -3.91 -18.81
C VAL A 25 3.49 -4.68 -20.08
N ASP A 26 4.49 -5.26 -20.75
CA ASP A 26 4.26 -6.12 -21.90
C ASP A 26 3.50 -7.40 -21.49
N ASP A 27 2.75 -7.97 -22.43
CA ASP A 27 1.82 -9.09 -22.16
C ASP A 27 2.53 -10.32 -21.60
N ASP A 28 3.77 -10.59 -22.04
CA ASP A 28 4.60 -11.69 -21.58
C ASP A 28 5.22 -11.45 -20.19
N GLU A 29 5.27 -10.21 -19.73
CA GLU A 29 5.77 -9.84 -18.40
C GLU A 29 4.65 -9.74 -17.33
N LEU A 30 3.38 -9.68 -17.75
CA LEU A 30 2.24 -9.34 -16.89
C LEU A 30 2.12 -10.25 -15.66
N VAL A 31 2.21 -11.57 -15.86
CA VAL A 31 2.03 -12.54 -14.78
C VAL A 31 3.17 -12.47 -13.79
N ASP A 32 4.41 -12.42 -14.27
CA ASP A 32 5.60 -12.37 -13.43
C ASP A 32 5.60 -11.08 -12.59
N ARG A 33 5.27 -9.95 -13.22
CA ARG A 33 5.17 -8.66 -12.50
C ARG A 33 4.07 -8.69 -11.43
N ALA A 34 2.92 -9.30 -11.71
CA ALA A 34 1.85 -9.44 -10.73
C ALA A 34 2.27 -10.32 -9.53
N VAL A 35 2.99 -11.41 -9.79
CA VAL A 35 3.54 -12.29 -8.75
C VAL A 35 4.57 -11.56 -7.90
N ASP A 36 5.42 -10.72 -8.48
CA ASP A 36 6.38 -9.90 -7.73
C ASP A 36 5.70 -8.96 -6.73
N TYR A 37 4.59 -8.32 -7.11
CA TYR A 37 3.80 -7.51 -6.18
C TYR A 37 3.18 -8.35 -5.07
N ALA A 38 2.66 -9.54 -5.40
CA ALA A 38 2.12 -10.46 -4.40
C ALA A 38 3.19 -10.93 -3.41
N ALA A 39 4.41 -11.21 -3.89
CA ALA A 39 5.55 -11.58 -3.06
C ALA A 39 5.94 -10.45 -2.09
N LYS A 40 5.95 -9.20 -2.56
CA LYS A 40 6.19 -8.02 -1.69
C LYS A 40 5.14 -7.92 -0.58
N ALA A 41 3.86 -8.11 -0.90
CA ALA A 41 2.79 -8.09 0.10
C ALA A 41 2.91 -9.26 1.10
N ALA A 42 3.26 -10.45 0.62
CA ALA A 42 3.41 -11.66 1.42
C ALA A 42 4.65 -11.66 2.33
N ALA A 43 5.63 -10.79 2.08
CA ALA A 43 6.84 -10.66 2.90
C ALA A 43 6.57 -10.05 4.30
N HIS A 44 5.34 -9.63 4.59
CA HIS A 44 4.94 -9.01 5.85
C HIS A 44 3.92 -9.88 6.62
N PRO A 45 3.84 -9.76 7.96
CA PRO A 45 2.85 -10.50 8.75
C PRO A 45 1.42 -10.23 8.27
N VAL A 46 0.66 -11.29 8.03
CA VAL A 46 -0.70 -11.22 7.46
C VAL A 46 -1.62 -10.29 8.25
N GLU A 47 -1.61 -10.37 9.58
CA GLU A 47 -2.45 -9.49 10.41
C GLU A 47 -2.06 -8.01 10.29
N LEU A 48 -0.76 -7.71 10.18
CA LEU A 48 -0.29 -6.34 10.00
C LEU A 48 -0.73 -5.78 8.64
N VAL A 49 -0.63 -6.57 7.57
CA VAL A 49 -1.12 -6.18 6.24
C VAL A 49 -2.63 -5.97 6.25
N ALA A 50 -3.38 -6.85 6.91
CA ALA A 50 -4.83 -6.75 7.01
C ALA A 50 -5.28 -5.48 7.75
N VAL A 51 -4.68 -5.18 8.91
CA VAL A 51 -4.97 -3.95 9.67
C VAL A 51 -4.60 -2.71 8.85
N THR A 52 -3.43 -2.72 8.19
CA THR A 52 -2.99 -1.59 7.34
C THR A 52 -3.98 -1.34 6.21
N LYS A 53 -4.40 -2.39 5.49
CA LYS A 53 -5.39 -2.28 4.40
C LYS A 53 -6.72 -1.74 4.89
N LYS A 54 -7.17 -2.20 6.07
CA LYS A 54 -8.40 -1.70 6.69
C LYS A 54 -8.28 -0.21 7.01
N THR A 55 -7.19 0.24 7.63
CA THR A 55 -6.97 1.66 7.93
C THR A 55 -6.95 2.53 6.67
N LEU A 56 -6.30 2.09 5.59
CA LEU A 56 -6.32 2.79 4.30
C LEU A 56 -7.74 2.92 3.74
N HIS A 57 -8.55 1.88 3.86
CA HIS A 57 -9.94 1.91 3.38
C HIS A 57 -10.82 2.82 4.24
N ASP A 58 -10.73 2.67 5.56
CA ASP A 58 -11.59 3.40 6.48
C ASP A 58 -11.29 4.91 6.47
N THR A 59 -10.03 5.30 6.21
CA THR A 59 -9.61 6.71 6.10
C THR A 59 -9.89 7.34 4.74
N ALA A 60 -10.17 6.54 3.69
CA ALA A 60 -10.33 7.04 2.32
C ALA A 60 -11.49 8.06 2.15
N GLY A 61 -12.51 7.98 3.01
CA GLY A 61 -13.63 8.92 3.03
C GLY A 61 -13.47 10.09 4.01
N VAL A 62 -12.37 10.15 4.75
CA VAL A 62 -12.15 11.15 5.80
C VAL A 62 -11.43 12.36 5.22
N THR A 63 -12.19 13.41 4.92
CA THR A 63 -11.68 14.62 4.28
C THR A 63 -11.33 15.74 5.27
N GLU A 64 -11.58 15.52 6.55
CA GLU A 64 -11.30 16.48 7.62
C GLU A 64 -10.09 16.03 8.45
N SER A 65 -9.18 16.96 8.74
CA SER A 65 -7.90 16.66 9.38
C SER A 65 -8.04 16.04 10.77
N VAL A 66 -8.93 16.56 11.63
CA VAL A 66 -9.08 16.08 13.01
C VAL A 66 -9.64 14.64 13.05
N PRO A 67 -10.73 14.30 12.34
CA PRO A 67 -11.19 12.92 12.24
C PRO A 67 -10.16 11.95 11.63
N ALA A 68 -9.36 12.40 10.66
CA ALA A 68 -8.31 11.56 10.04
C ALA A 68 -7.26 11.15 11.07
N VAL A 69 -6.75 12.10 11.85
CA VAL A 69 -5.76 11.85 12.91
C VAL A 69 -6.33 10.90 13.97
N GLN A 70 -7.58 11.12 14.42
CA GLN A 70 -8.21 10.26 15.42
C GLN A 70 -8.35 8.81 14.97
N MET A 71 -8.56 8.59 13.66
CA MET A 71 -8.66 7.27 13.07
C MET A 71 -7.32 6.58 12.86
N GLU A 72 -6.26 7.33 12.55
CA GLU A 72 -4.94 6.82 12.20
C GLU A 72 -4.09 6.43 13.43
N ILE A 73 -4.21 7.18 14.55
CA ILE A 73 -3.35 7.00 15.73
C ILE A 73 -3.51 5.63 16.41
N PRO A 74 -4.72 5.09 16.67
CA PRO A 74 -4.85 3.82 17.38
C PRO A 74 -4.26 2.62 16.62
N PRO A 75 -4.51 2.43 15.30
CA PRO A 75 -3.85 1.37 14.52
C PRO A 75 -2.32 1.49 14.49
N GLN A 76 -1.77 2.70 14.38
CA GLN A 76 -0.33 2.92 14.44
C GLN A 76 0.26 2.60 15.82
N ALA A 77 -0.39 3.03 16.89
CA ALA A 77 0.04 2.72 18.25
C ALA A 77 0.01 1.20 18.53
N TRP A 78 -0.92 0.47 17.89
CA TRP A 78 -0.94 -0.99 17.92
C TRP A 78 0.18 -1.61 17.08
N SER A 79 0.42 -1.12 15.87
CA SER A 79 1.46 -1.66 14.97
C SER A 79 2.86 -1.53 15.57
N MET A 80 3.14 -0.42 16.26
CA MET A 80 4.39 -0.17 16.98
C MET A 80 4.65 -1.14 18.14
N LYS A 81 3.62 -1.81 18.65
CA LYS A 81 3.73 -2.83 19.70
C LYS A 81 3.94 -4.24 19.15
N GLN A 82 3.91 -4.43 17.83
CA GLN A 82 4.04 -5.75 17.24
C GLN A 82 5.51 -6.21 17.17
N PRO A 83 5.79 -7.52 17.31
CA PRO A 83 7.15 -8.05 17.23
C PRO A 83 7.89 -7.67 15.94
N ALA A 84 7.18 -7.66 14.81
CA ALA A 84 7.75 -7.28 13.52
C ALA A 84 8.25 -5.82 13.49
N PHE A 85 7.59 -4.91 14.21
CA PHE A 85 8.03 -3.52 14.30
C PHE A 85 9.31 -3.40 15.14
N VAL A 86 9.39 -4.14 16.25
CA VAL A 86 10.59 -4.20 17.10
C VAL A 86 11.78 -4.73 16.29
N GLU A 87 11.58 -5.78 15.50
CA GLU A 87 12.59 -6.37 14.63
C GLU A 87 13.04 -5.38 13.53
N MET A 88 12.09 -4.72 12.86
CA MET A 88 12.38 -3.67 11.88
C MET A 88 13.23 -2.55 12.47
N VAL A 89 12.87 -2.03 13.65
CA VAL A 89 13.63 -0.98 14.34
C VAL A 89 15.03 -1.48 14.71
N GLY A 90 15.15 -2.73 15.14
CA GLY A 90 16.44 -3.38 15.39
C GLY A 90 17.34 -3.40 14.15
N ARG A 91 16.81 -3.84 13.01
CA ARG A 91 17.52 -3.82 11.72
C ARG A 91 17.92 -2.41 11.30
N LEU A 92 17.03 -1.43 11.46
CA LEU A 92 17.33 -0.03 11.13
C LEU A 92 18.47 0.53 12.00
N LYS A 93 18.44 0.29 13.32
CA LYS A 93 19.52 0.69 14.24
C LYS A 93 20.85 0.05 13.86
N ALA A 94 20.86 -1.22 13.51
CA ALA A 94 22.06 -1.94 13.09
C ALA A 94 22.68 -1.33 11.82
N ARG A 95 21.85 -0.96 10.83
CA ARG A 95 22.31 -0.27 9.61
C ARG A 95 22.95 1.09 9.91
N ILE A 96 22.27 1.92 10.71
CA ILE A 96 22.79 3.24 11.11
C ILE A 96 24.13 3.11 11.84
N ALA A 97 24.26 2.12 12.72
CA ALA A 97 25.51 1.85 13.43
C ALA A 97 26.63 1.33 12.51
N ALA A 98 26.29 0.68 11.40
CA ALA A 98 27.22 0.19 10.40
C ALA A 98 27.71 1.27 9.40
N GLY A 99 27.05 2.43 9.35
CA GLY A 99 27.46 3.56 8.51
C GLY A 99 27.04 3.48 7.03
N ASP A 100 26.05 2.64 6.70
CA ASP A 100 25.41 2.51 5.38
C ASP A 100 24.11 3.35 5.26
#